data_AF-A0A1V6DCI5-F1
#
_entry.id   AF-A0A1V6DCI5-F1
#
_cell.length_a   1.000
_cell.length_b   1.000
_cell.length_c   1.000
_cell.angle_alpha   90.00
_cell.angle_beta   90.00
_cell.angle_gamma   90.00
#
_symmetry.space_group_name_H-M   'P 1'
#
loop_
_entity.id
_entity.type
_entity.pdbx_description
1 polymer ?
#
loop_
_entity_poly.entity_id
_entity_poly.type
_entity_poly.pdbx_seq_one_letter_code
_entity_poly.pdbx_strand_id
1 'polypeptide(L)'
;MRVDPAASQTWAAHADRPACSKEDIARALEALRQAASAKQVELICAAYQALRPIAHAHRLDPLKLAQKAMGPSAVEYLVSAFSHLHCFMCQGGCVPCDPCEGEGEIVPGRACPTCDGLGLAPCPFCRGTNWADRTVIPAEIAQAVHHRQLAHVRDDLHQIVKVFLNLNHASLKALDRTKRRELGGHLLRLSGRLADLLALDVPDPQEKHRLAAMKDKLARCLDALRGK
;
A
#
# COMPACT_ATOMS: atom_id res chain seq x y z
N MET A 1 18.54 37.30 -21.93
CA MET A 1 19.13 35.94 -21.76
C MET A 1 18.92 35.19 -23.06
N ARG A 2 20.00 34.86 -23.77
CA ARG A 2 19.96 34.06 -25.01
C ARG A 2 20.07 32.59 -24.61
N VAL A 3 19.14 31.76 -25.06
CA VAL A 3 19.16 30.31 -24.83
C VAL A 3 19.95 29.68 -25.98
N ASP A 4 21.00 28.93 -25.65
CA ASP A 4 21.86 28.24 -26.62
C ASP A 4 21.11 27.07 -27.31
N PRO A 5 21.08 27.00 -28.65
CA PRO A 5 20.42 25.92 -29.38
C PRO A 5 21.28 24.64 -29.57
N ALA A 6 22.37 24.48 -28.82
CA ALA A 6 23.38 23.45 -29.06
C ALA A 6 23.25 22.15 -28.23
N ALA A 7 22.18 21.95 -27.46
CA ALA A 7 21.99 20.76 -26.62
C ALA A 7 21.09 19.66 -27.24
N SER A 8 21.04 19.58 -28.57
CA SER A 8 20.11 18.69 -29.31
C SER A 8 20.79 17.57 -30.08
N GLN A 9 21.87 16.96 -29.57
CA GLN A 9 22.46 15.76 -30.19
C GLN A 9 22.95 14.74 -29.15
N THR A 10 22.76 13.46 -29.51
CA THR A 10 23.21 12.19 -28.90
C THR A 10 22.37 11.53 -27.80
N TRP A 11 21.15 11.11 -28.15
CA TRP A 11 20.46 9.98 -27.49
C TRP A 11 20.39 8.72 -28.40
N ALA A 12 21.09 8.72 -29.52
CA ALA A 12 21.10 7.62 -30.50
C ALA A 12 22.18 6.56 -30.20
N ALA A 13 22.17 6.00 -28.99
CA ALA A 13 23.01 4.86 -28.61
C ALA A 13 22.20 3.76 -27.88
N HIS A 14 21.00 3.46 -28.41
CA HIS A 14 20.24 2.26 -28.03
C HIS A 14 20.39 1.15 -29.09
N ALA A 15 21.60 0.98 -29.62
CA ALA A 15 21.94 -0.15 -30.47
C ALA A 15 22.39 -1.33 -29.58
N ASP A 16 21.79 -2.49 -29.82
CA ASP A 16 22.10 -3.81 -29.25
C ASP A 16 21.80 -4.02 -27.76
N ARG A 17 20.51 -3.91 -27.39
CA ARG A 17 20.04 -4.73 -26.26
C ARG A 17 20.19 -6.20 -26.66
N PRO A 18 20.98 -7.02 -25.92
CA PRO A 18 21.14 -8.43 -26.25
C PRO A 18 19.76 -9.08 -26.34
N ALA A 19 19.57 -9.87 -27.40
CA ALA A 19 18.32 -10.60 -27.63
C ALA A 19 17.98 -11.36 -26.35
N CYS A 20 16.85 -11.02 -25.72
CA CYS A 20 16.38 -11.73 -24.54
C CYS A 20 16.23 -13.21 -24.92
N SER A 21 16.87 -14.08 -24.14
CA SER A 21 17.02 -15.48 -24.45
C SER A 21 15.94 -16.32 -23.75
N LYS A 22 15.70 -17.54 -24.24
CA LYS A 22 14.86 -18.52 -23.51
C LYS A 22 15.42 -18.82 -22.11
N GLU A 23 16.72 -18.65 -21.91
CA GLU A 23 17.39 -18.81 -20.61
C GLU A 23 16.98 -17.72 -19.62
N ASP A 24 16.74 -16.49 -20.09
CA ASP A 24 16.26 -15.40 -19.23
C ASP A 24 14.85 -15.66 -18.72
N ILE A 25 13.96 -16.17 -19.58
CA ILE A 25 12.61 -16.63 -19.16
C ILE A 25 12.74 -17.73 -18.10
N ALA A 26 13.55 -18.75 -18.35
CA ALA A 26 13.73 -19.86 -17.42
C ALA A 26 14.27 -19.39 -16.06
N ARG A 27 15.24 -18.47 -16.06
CA ARG A 27 15.80 -17.87 -14.85
C ARG A 27 14.78 -17.04 -14.08
N ALA A 28 13.98 -16.23 -14.77
CA ALA A 28 12.93 -15.43 -14.14
C ALA A 28 11.83 -16.32 -13.51
N LEU A 29 11.45 -17.40 -14.20
CA LEU A 29 10.47 -18.36 -13.67
C LEU A 29 11.02 -19.13 -12.47
N GLU A 30 12.30 -19.52 -12.48
CA GLU A 30 12.92 -20.17 -11.34
C GLU A 30 13.01 -19.24 -10.13
N ALA A 31 13.39 -17.97 -10.33
CA ALA A 31 13.38 -16.96 -9.26
C ALA A 31 11.98 -16.78 -8.66
N LEU A 32 10.94 -16.74 -9.50
CA LEU A 32 9.56 -16.65 -9.05
C LEU A 32 9.12 -17.88 -8.24
N ARG A 33 9.50 -19.09 -8.68
CA ARG A 33 9.23 -20.34 -7.97
C ARG A 33 9.91 -20.37 -6.60
N GLN A 34 11.19 -19.97 -6.55
CA GLN A 34 11.95 -19.90 -5.30
C GLN A 34 11.33 -18.88 -4.33
N ALA A 35 11.01 -17.68 -4.81
CA ALA A 35 10.34 -16.64 -4.02
C ALA A 35 9.00 -17.11 -3.46
N ALA A 36 8.19 -17.79 -4.28
CA ALA A 36 6.92 -18.35 -3.85
C ALA A 36 7.09 -19.46 -2.79
N SER A 37 8.07 -20.35 -2.97
CA SER A 37 8.38 -21.39 -1.98
C SER A 37 8.82 -20.81 -0.62
N ALA A 38 9.56 -19.70 -0.66
CA ALA A 38 10.02 -18.98 0.52
C ALA A 38 8.92 -18.10 1.15
N LYS A 39 7.76 -17.94 0.49
CA LYS A 39 6.64 -17.08 0.92
C LYS A 39 7.06 -15.62 1.18
N GLN A 40 8.05 -15.11 0.45
CA GLN A 40 8.53 -13.73 0.60
C GLN A 40 7.81 -12.80 -0.38
N VAL A 41 6.94 -11.95 0.15
CA VAL A 41 6.06 -11.06 -0.64
C VAL A 41 6.84 -10.21 -1.63
N GLU A 42 7.91 -9.55 -1.16
CA GLU A 42 8.74 -8.64 -1.94
C GLU A 42 9.43 -9.38 -3.08
N LEU A 43 9.97 -10.57 -2.81
CA LEU A 43 10.65 -11.37 -3.84
C LEU A 43 9.66 -11.91 -4.88
N ILE A 44 8.45 -12.30 -4.48
CA ILE A 44 7.41 -12.74 -5.43
C ILE A 44 7.06 -11.59 -6.38
N CYS A 45 6.82 -10.40 -5.83
CA CYS A 45 6.48 -9.21 -6.63
C CYS A 45 7.63 -8.82 -7.57
N ALA A 46 8.86 -8.78 -7.06
CA ALA A 46 10.04 -8.44 -7.86
C ALA A 46 10.32 -9.45 -8.98
N ALA A 47 10.24 -10.75 -8.68
CA ALA A 47 10.45 -11.80 -9.68
C ALA A 47 9.38 -11.76 -10.79
N TYR A 48 8.11 -11.53 -10.42
CA TYR A 48 7.04 -11.38 -11.42
C TYR A 48 7.22 -10.11 -12.25
N GLN A 49 7.58 -8.98 -11.64
CA GLN A 49 7.87 -7.74 -12.37
C GLN A 49 9.06 -7.89 -13.33
N ALA A 50 10.09 -8.66 -12.98
CA ALA A 50 11.20 -8.97 -13.87
C ALA A 50 10.79 -9.89 -15.04
N LEU A 51 9.87 -10.83 -14.81
CA LEU A 51 9.35 -11.72 -15.85
C LEU A 51 8.53 -10.97 -16.92
N ARG A 52 7.73 -9.98 -16.53
CA ARG A 52 6.80 -9.28 -17.45
C ARG A 52 7.45 -8.69 -18.70
N PRO A 53 8.49 -7.83 -18.62
CA PRO A 53 9.10 -7.25 -19.81
C PRO A 53 9.73 -8.32 -20.71
N ILE A 54 10.30 -9.38 -20.12
CA ILE A 54 10.86 -10.52 -20.84
C ILE A 54 9.74 -11.25 -21.61
N ALA A 55 8.65 -11.60 -20.94
CA ALA A 55 7.52 -12.29 -21.57
C ALA A 55 6.92 -11.47 -22.72
N HIS A 56 6.71 -10.16 -22.51
CA HIS A 56 6.17 -9.26 -23.52
C HIS A 56 7.10 -9.12 -24.74
N ALA A 57 8.43 -9.09 -24.55
CA ALA A 57 9.39 -9.08 -25.66
C ALA A 57 9.25 -10.31 -26.58
N HIS A 58 8.79 -11.43 -26.04
CA HIS A 58 8.50 -12.66 -26.78
C HIS A 58 7.02 -12.84 -27.16
N ARG A 59 6.17 -11.84 -26.95
CA ARG A 59 4.70 -11.92 -27.16
C ARG A 59 4.05 -13.07 -26.38
N LEU A 60 4.59 -13.38 -25.21
CA LEU A 60 4.07 -14.38 -24.29
C LEU A 60 3.23 -13.71 -23.21
N ASP A 61 2.29 -14.47 -22.66
CA ASP A 61 1.47 -14.06 -21.52
C ASP A 61 2.24 -14.39 -20.22
N PRO A 62 2.70 -13.39 -19.44
CA PRO A 62 3.45 -13.62 -18.21
C PRO A 62 2.67 -14.42 -17.16
N LEU A 63 1.34 -14.27 -17.13
CA LEU A 63 0.50 -14.97 -16.16
C LEU A 63 0.42 -16.47 -16.48
N LYS A 64 0.30 -16.83 -17.76
CA LYS A 64 0.35 -18.23 -18.21
C LYS A 64 1.72 -18.87 -17.95
N LEU A 65 2.80 -18.11 -18.14
CA LEU A 65 4.14 -18.59 -17.80
C LEU A 65 4.28 -18.86 -16.30
N ALA A 66 3.80 -17.95 -15.45
CA ALA A 66 3.79 -18.14 -14.00
C ALA A 66 2.94 -19.36 -13.59
N GLN A 67 1.75 -19.55 -14.18
CA GLN A 67 0.90 -20.74 -13.95
C GLN A 67 1.61 -22.04 -14.35
N LYS A 68 2.34 -22.03 -15.47
CA LYS A 68 3.11 -23.21 -15.90
C LYS A 68 4.24 -23.55 -14.92
N ALA A 69 4.89 -22.55 -14.32
CA ALA A 69 6.01 -22.75 -13.40
C ALA A 69 5.60 -23.07 -11.96
N MET A 70 4.53 -22.45 -11.46
CA MET A 70 4.09 -22.55 -10.06
C MET A 70 2.82 -23.40 -9.87
N GLY A 71 2.17 -23.82 -10.96
CA GLY A 71 0.92 -24.58 -10.92
C GLY A 71 -0.34 -23.71 -10.88
N PRO A 72 -1.53 -24.32 -10.68
CA PRO A 72 -2.82 -23.64 -10.83
C PRO A 72 -3.05 -22.51 -9.82
N SER A 73 -2.39 -22.55 -8.65
CA SER A 73 -2.50 -21.52 -7.61
C SER A 73 -1.61 -20.28 -7.85
N ALA A 74 -0.87 -20.20 -8.95
CA ALA A 74 0.04 -19.08 -9.23
C ALA A 74 -0.64 -17.72 -9.13
N VAL A 75 -1.85 -17.60 -9.67
CA VAL A 75 -2.62 -16.35 -9.65
C VAL A 75 -2.97 -15.94 -8.22
N GLU A 76 -3.43 -16.89 -7.40
CA GLU A 76 -3.73 -16.66 -5.97
C GLU A 76 -2.49 -16.16 -5.22
N TYR A 77 -1.32 -16.77 -5.45
CA TYR A 77 -0.05 -16.35 -4.84
C TYR A 77 0.34 -14.93 -5.25
N LEU A 78 0.26 -14.61 -6.54
CA LEU A 78 0.58 -13.28 -7.04
C LEU A 78 -0.39 -12.22 -6.49
N VAL A 79 -1.70 -12.49 -6.54
CA VAL A 79 -2.72 -11.59 -5.99
C VAL A 79 -2.51 -11.38 -4.49
N SER A 80 -2.22 -12.45 -3.75
CA SER A 80 -1.91 -12.37 -2.33
C SER A 80 -0.65 -11.52 -2.09
N ALA A 81 0.45 -11.77 -2.80
CA ALA A 81 1.69 -11.01 -2.65
C ALA A 81 1.47 -9.52 -2.96
N PHE A 82 0.90 -9.17 -4.11
CA PHE A 82 0.66 -7.77 -4.47
C PHE A 82 -0.35 -7.07 -3.54
N SER A 83 -1.30 -7.80 -2.95
CA SER A 83 -2.22 -7.22 -1.96
C SER A 83 -1.54 -6.87 -0.62
N HIS A 84 -0.40 -7.49 -0.32
CA HIS A 84 0.39 -7.27 0.88
C HIS A 84 1.67 -6.46 0.61
N LEU A 85 1.96 -6.07 -0.63
CA LEU A 85 3.17 -5.33 -0.94
C LEU A 85 3.15 -3.96 -0.24
N HIS A 86 4.09 -3.77 0.68
CA HIS A 86 4.11 -2.61 1.57
C HIS A 86 4.79 -1.39 0.96
N CYS A 87 4.42 -0.22 1.46
CA CYS A 87 5.11 1.02 1.12
C CYS A 87 6.54 1.01 1.70
N PHE A 88 7.54 1.17 0.84
CA PHE A 88 8.95 1.18 1.24
C PHE A 88 9.39 2.42 2.04
N MET A 89 8.57 3.48 2.03
CA MET A 89 8.89 4.78 2.67
C MET A 89 8.37 4.91 4.10
N CYS A 90 7.61 3.93 4.63
CA CYS A 90 7.05 4.04 5.97
C CYS A 90 6.89 2.68 6.64
N GLN A 91 6.70 2.72 7.96
CA GLN A 91 6.34 1.55 8.75
C GLN A 91 4.86 1.61 9.07
N GLY A 92 4.04 0.87 8.31
CA GLY A 92 2.63 0.75 8.64
C GLY A 92 1.80 1.98 8.24
N GLY A 93 2.15 2.67 7.16
CA GLY A 93 1.35 3.76 6.58
C GLY A 93 1.49 5.11 7.28
N CYS A 94 2.22 5.19 8.38
CA CYS A 94 2.44 6.42 9.13
C CYS A 94 3.93 6.77 9.19
N VAL A 95 4.21 8.05 9.39
CA VAL A 95 5.54 8.58 9.70
C VAL A 95 5.44 9.42 11.00
N PRO A 96 6.56 9.62 11.71
CA PRO A 96 6.61 10.62 12.77
C PRO A 96 6.13 11.97 12.25
N CYS A 97 5.40 12.72 13.08
CA CYS A 97 4.96 14.06 12.70
C CYS A 97 6.13 15.04 12.77
N ASP A 98 6.59 15.54 11.61
CA ASP A 98 7.82 16.36 11.51
C ASP A 98 7.86 17.54 12.49
N PRO A 99 6.80 18.37 12.65
CA PRO A 99 6.85 19.53 13.56
C PRO A 99 7.05 19.22 15.04
N CYS A 100 6.82 17.97 15.47
CA CYS A 100 7.02 17.54 16.85
C CYS A 100 7.96 16.34 16.95
N GLU A 101 8.64 15.98 15.85
CA GLU A 101 9.54 14.82 15.76
C GLU A 101 8.91 13.51 16.26
N GLY A 102 7.58 13.41 16.13
CA GLY A 102 6.79 12.27 16.60
C GLY A 102 6.52 12.23 18.10
N GLU A 103 6.87 13.26 18.86
CA GLU A 103 6.51 13.37 20.27
C GLU A 103 5.00 13.65 20.44
N GLY A 104 4.39 14.36 19.50
CA GLY A 104 3.00 14.81 19.63
C GLY A 104 2.86 16.08 20.46
N GLU A 105 3.95 16.60 21.01
CA GLU A 105 3.99 17.89 21.71
C GLU A 105 5.09 18.77 21.09
N ILE A 106 4.84 20.08 20.98
CA ILE A 106 5.86 21.04 20.51
C ILE A 106 6.66 21.65 21.67
N VAL A 107 6.05 21.68 22.86
CA VAL A 107 6.66 21.99 24.16
C VAL A 107 5.91 21.19 25.22
N PRO A 108 6.50 20.90 26.39
CA PRO A 108 5.86 20.09 27.43
C PRO A 108 4.44 20.56 27.77
N GLY A 109 3.47 19.65 27.64
CA GLY A 109 2.05 19.92 27.93
C GLY A 109 1.29 20.64 26.82
N ARG A 110 1.93 20.99 25.70
CA ARG A 110 1.28 21.60 24.54
C ARG A 110 1.30 20.65 23.35
N ALA A 111 0.13 20.08 23.05
CA ALA A 111 -0.08 19.24 21.88
C ALA A 111 0.36 19.95 20.58
N CYS A 112 1.01 19.18 19.71
CA CYS A 112 1.41 19.64 18.38
C CYS A 112 0.17 19.93 17.53
N PRO A 113 0.02 21.13 16.95
CA PRO A 113 -1.16 21.49 16.18
C PRO A 113 -1.28 20.74 14.83
N THR A 114 -0.20 20.12 14.36
CA THR A 114 -0.17 19.41 13.07
C THR A 114 -0.72 17.99 13.18
N CYS A 115 -0.34 17.25 14.24
CA CYS A 115 -0.86 15.90 14.49
C CYS A 115 -1.87 15.83 15.63
N ASP A 116 -2.20 16.97 16.22
CA ASP A 116 -3.09 17.13 17.36
C ASP A 116 -2.76 16.16 18.52
N GLY A 117 -1.49 16.10 18.92
CA GLY A 117 -1.09 15.26 20.06
C GLY A 117 -0.72 13.81 19.71
N LEU A 118 -0.96 13.33 18.49
CA LEU A 118 -0.73 11.91 18.15
C LEU A 118 0.73 11.54 17.92
N GLY A 119 1.58 12.51 17.54
CA GLY A 119 2.97 12.25 17.14
C GLY A 119 3.10 11.48 15.82
N LEU A 120 2.02 11.38 15.04
CA LEU A 120 1.97 10.64 13.78
C LEU A 120 1.31 11.46 12.68
N ALA A 121 1.80 11.29 11.46
CA ALA A 121 1.17 11.77 10.25
C ALA A 121 1.02 10.61 9.25
N PRO A 122 0.00 10.63 8.36
CA PRO A 122 -0.05 9.72 7.22
C PRO A 122 1.23 9.84 6.39
N CYS A 123 1.79 8.71 5.97
CA CYS A 123 2.93 8.71 5.07
C CYS A 123 2.58 9.45 3.76
N PRO A 124 3.38 10.44 3.30
CA PRO A 124 3.05 11.21 2.10
C PRO A 124 3.09 10.38 0.81
N PHE A 125 3.85 9.27 0.80
CA PHE A 125 3.98 8.39 -0.36
C PHE A 125 2.75 7.50 -0.55
N CYS A 126 2.38 6.72 0.48
CA CYS A 126 1.21 5.82 0.40
C CYS A 126 -0.09 6.44 0.93
N ARG A 127 -0.05 7.71 1.37
CA ARG A 127 -1.21 8.45 1.91
C ARG A 127 -1.92 7.72 3.05
N GLY A 128 -1.17 7.02 3.89
CA GLY A 128 -1.73 6.24 5.00
C GLY A 128 -2.01 4.77 4.70
N THR A 129 -2.05 4.31 3.44
CA THR A 129 -2.55 2.95 3.13
C THR A 129 -1.64 1.82 3.62
N ASN A 130 -0.34 2.09 3.73
CA ASN A 130 0.74 1.11 3.84
C ASN A 130 0.84 0.14 2.65
N TRP A 131 0.25 0.49 1.51
CA TRP A 131 0.41 -0.27 0.26
C TRP A 131 1.44 0.41 -0.63
N ALA A 132 2.12 -0.38 -1.45
CA ALA A 132 2.91 0.14 -2.54
C ALA A 132 2.04 0.91 -3.55
N ASP A 133 2.67 1.75 -4.37
CA ASP A 133 1.99 2.53 -5.39
C ASP A 133 1.22 1.61 -6.35
N ARG A 134 -0.03 1.96 -6.69
CA ARG A 134 -0.90 1.14 -7.55
C ARG A 134 -0.29 0.87 -8.93
N THR A 135 0.59 1.74 -9.41
CA THR A 135 1.31 1.58 -10.69
C THR A 135 2.24 0.37 -10.72
N VAL A 136 2.64 -0.16 -9.56
CA VAL A 136 3.47 -1.37 -9.47
C VAL A 136 2.66 -2.65 -9.61
N ILE A 137 1.33 -2.58 -9.44
CA ILE A 137 0.43 -3.72 -9.55
C ILE A 137 0.23 -4.04 -11.04
N PRO A 138 0.55 -5.27 -11.49
CA PRO A 138 0.33 -5.66 -12.88
C PRO A 138 -1.14 -5.55 -13.30
N ALA A 139 -1.40 -4.92 -14.44
CA ALA A 139 -2.75 -4.67 -14.94
C ALA A 139 -3.58 -5.96 -15.04
N GLU A 140 -2.95 -7.07 -15.42
CA GLU A 140 -3.58 -8.38 -15.57
C GLU A 140 -4.15 -8.98 -14.27
N ILE A 141 -3.70 -8.51 -13.09
CA ILE A 141 -4.20 -8.96 -11.78
C ILE A 141 -4.74 -7.82 -10.90
N ALA A 142 -4.71 -6.57 -11.39
CA ALA A 142 -5.01 -5.39 -10.59
C ALA A 142 -6.40 -5.45 -9.94
N GLN A 143 -7.43 -5.84 -10.70
CA GLN A 143 -8.79 -5.97 -10.16
C GLN A 143 -8.87 -7.00 -9.02
N ALA A 144 -8.22 -8.15 -9.17
CA ALA A 144 -8.20 -9.19 -8.13
C ALA A 144 -7.44 -8.73 -6.87
N VAL A 145 -6.34 -7.99 -7.04
CA VAL A 145 -5.61 -7.37 -5.93
C VAL A 145 -6.49 -6.36 -5.20
N HIS A 146 -7.23 -5.51 -5.92
CA HIS A 146 -8.13 -4.53 -5.32
C HIS A 146 -9.27 -5.19 -4.55
N HIS A 147 -9.89 -6.24 -5.10
CA HIS A 147 -10.91 -7.01 -4.40
C HIS A 147 -10.37 -7.62 -3.09
N ARG A 148 -9.15 -8.16 -3.12
CA ARG A 148 -8.52 -8.71 -1.92
C ARG A 148 -8.19 -7.64 -0.88
N GLN A 149 -7.66 -6.50 -1.31
CA GLN A 149 -7.41 -5.35 -0.43
C GLN A 149 -8.70 -4.83 0.22
N LEU A 150 -9.80 -4.77 -0.54
CA LEU A 150 -11.11 -4.40 -0.01
C LEU A 150 -11.62 -5.41 1.02
N ALA A 151 -11.45 -6.71 0.78
CA ALA A 151 -11.78 -7.74 1.77
C ALA A 151 -10.99 -7.55 3.07
N HIS A 152 -9.67 -7.32 3.01
CA HIS A 152 -8.87 -7.04 4.21
C HIS A 152 -9.34 -5.78 4.96
N VAL A 153 -9.70 -4.72 4.24
CA VAL A 153 -10.23 -3.49 4.87
C VAL A 153 -11.57 -3.75 5.56
N ARG A 154 -12.45 -4.57 4.97
CA ARG A 154 -13.70 -4.97 5.63
C ARG A 154 -13.44 -5.77 6.90
N ASP A 155 -12.48 -6.69 6.88
CA ASP A 155 -12.09 -7.47 8.06
C ASP A 155 -11.51 -6.58 9.16
N ASP A 156 -10.58 -5.68 8.81
CA ASP A 156 -10.01 -4.67 9.72
C ASP A 156 -11.13 -3.82 10.34
N LEU A 157 -12.08 -3.34 9.53
CA LEU A 157 -13.20 -2.56 10.02
C LEU A 157 -14.11 -3.34 10.95
N HIS A 158 -14.40 -4.61 10.65
CA HIS A 158 -15.17 -5.47 11.53
C HIS A 158 -14.46 -5.66 12.88
N GLN A 159 -13.13 -5.86 12.87
CA GLN A 159 -12.33 -5.95 14.09
C GLN A 159 -12.37 -4.64 14.88
N ILE A 160 -12.17 -3.50 14.21
CA ILE A 160 -12.26 -2.18 14.84
C ILE A 160 -13.63 -1.96 15.43
N VAL A 161 -14.74 -2.22 14.73
CA VAL A 161 -16.08 -2.06 15.30
C VAL A 161 -16.25 -2.91 16.55
N LYS A 162 -15.78 -4.16 16.57
CA LYS A 162 -15.83 -5.00 17.78
C LYS A 162 -15.03 -4.41 18.96
N VAL A 163 -13.87 -3.83 18.69
CA VAL A 163 -13.05 -3.17 19.72
C VAL A 163 -13.70 -1.85 20.17
N PHE A 164 -14.18 -1.03 19.24
CA PHE A 164 -14.71 0.31 19.49
C PHE A 164 -16.12 0.33 20.07
N LEU A 165 -16.98 -0.66 19.79
CA LEU A 165 -18.28 -0.77 20.46
C LEU A 165 -18.15 -0.84 21.99
N ASN A 166 -16.97 -1.24 22.48
CA ASN A 166 -16.64 -1.30 23.91
C ASN A 166 -15.88 -0.06 24.41
N LEU A 167 -15.40 0.82 23.51
CA LEU A 167 -14.66 2.02 23.89
C LEU A 167 -15.58 3.23 23.87
N ASN A 168 -15.91 3.75 25.04
CA ASN A 168 -16.54 5.06 25.15
C ASN A 168 -15.47 6.17 25.15
N HIS A 169 -15.92 7.41 25.02
CA HIS A 169 -15.04 8.59 24.99
C HIS A 169 -14.15 8.73 26.24
N ALA A 170 -14.64 8.32 27.42
CA ALA A 170 -13.84 8.33 28.64
C ALA A 170 -12.70 7.30 28.57
N SER A 171 -12.95 6.10 28.04
CA SER A 171 -11.94 5.07 27.81
C SER A 171 -10.85 5.54 26.85
N LEU A 172 -11.21 6.24 25.77
CA LEU A 172 -10.24 6.81 24.82
C LEU A 172 -9.34 7.87 25.49
N LYS A 173 -9.91 8.73 26.34
CA LYS A 173 -9.15 9.73 27.10
C LYS A 173 -8.23 9.12 28.15
N ALA A 174 -8.62 8.00 28.74
CA ALA A 174 -7.83 7.27 29.73
C ALA A 174 -6.65 6.48 29.13
N LEU A 175 -6.57 6.35 27.80
CA LEU A 175 -5.41 5.72 27.16
C LEU A 175 -4.14 6.51 27.44
N ASP A 176 -3.10 5.78 27.87
CA ASP A 176 -1.74 6.30 27.91
C ASP A 176 -1.25 6.70 26.51
N ARG A 177 -0.17 7.49 26.46
CA ARG A 177 0.37 8.07 25.23
C ARG A 177 0.75 7.01 24.20
N THR A 178 1.31 5.87 24.64
CA THR A 178 1.72 4.78 23.76
C THR A 178 0.52 4.12 23.10
N LYS A 179 -0.48 3.70 23.87
CA LYS A 179 -1.71 3.08 23.34
C LYS A 179 -2.50 4.03 22.45
N ARG A 180 -2.55 5.32 22.83
CA ARG A 180 -3.17 6.37 22.01
C ARG A 180 -2.48 6.50 20.66
N ARG A 181 -1.14 6.48 20.64
CA ARG A 181 -0.33 6.52 19.41
C ARG A 181 -0.55 5.28 18.55
N GLU A 182 -0.52 4.09 19.14
CA GLU A 182 -0.76 2.83 18.42
C GLU A 182 -2.17 2.79 17.78
N LEU A 183 -3.19 3.12 18.57
CA LEU A 183 -4.57 3.19 18.09
C LEU A 183 -4.73 4.28 17.02
N GLY A 184 -4.14 5.45 17.23
CA GLY A 184 -4.12 6.54 16.25
C GLY A 184 -3.46 6.11 14.94
N GLY A 185 -2.32 5.42 14.99
CA GLY A 185 -1.65 4.88 13.82
C GLY A 185 -2.50 3.86 13.06
N HIS A 186 -3.20 2.97 13.78
CA HIS A 186 -4.13 2.02 13.16
C HIS A 186 -5.30 2.75 12.47
N LEU A 187 -5.95 3.69 13.16
CA LEU A 187 -7.06 4.46 12.59
C LEU A 187 -6.64 5.31 11.38
N LEU A 188 -5.47 5.97 11.44
CA LEU A 188 -4.90 6.71 10.31
C LEU A 188 -4.68 5.78 9.11
N ARG A 189 -4.14 4.59 9.34
CA ARG A 189 -3.92 3.60 8.29
C ARG A 189 -5.23 3.16 7.64
N LEU A 190 -6.23 2.82 8.45
CA LEU A 190 -7.53 2.37 7.94
C LEU A 190 -8.26 3.49 7.19
N SER A 191 -8.17 4.73 7.68
CA SER A 191 -8.69 5.91 6.99
C SER A 191 -8.02 6.10 5.63
N GLY A 192 -6.70 5.96 5.54
CA GLY A 192 -5.96 6.01 4.28
C GLY A 192 -6.40 4.93 3.30
N ARG A 193 -6.50 3.67 3.75
CA ARG A 193 -6.99 2.54 2.94
C ARG A 193 -8.40 2.75 2.41
N LEU A 194 -9.30 3.25 3.25
CA LEU A 194 -10.68 3.56 2.84
C LEU A 194 -10.73 4.68 1.81
N ALA A 195 -9.98 5.76 2.03
CA ALA A 195 -9.94 6.87 1.08
C ALA A 195 -9.41 6.44 -0.29
N ASP A 196 -8.37 5.61 -0.31
CA ASP A 196 -7.76 5.08 -1.52
C ASP A 196 -8.69 4.10 -2.26
N LEU A 197 -9.38 3.19 -1.54
CA LEU A 197 -10.37 2.29 -2.15
C LEU A 197 -11.63 3.00 -2.64
N LEU A 198 -12.11 4.03 -1.93
CA LEU A 198 -13.27 4.83 -2.36
C LEU A 198 -12.98 5.69 -3.61
N ALA A 199 -11.69 5.97 -3.87
CA ALA A 199 -11.26 6.60 -5.10
C ALA A 199 -11.25 5.63 -6.28
N LEU A 200 -11.28 4.31 -6.03
CA LEU A 200 -11.54 3.32 -7.06
C LEU A 200 -13.04 3.28 -7.37
N ASP A 201 -13.37 2.84 -8.58
CA ASP A 201 -14.75 2.62 -8.99
C ASP A 201 -15.30 1.36 -8.28
N VAL A 202 -15.83 1.54 -7.07
CA VAL A 202 -16.53 0.48 -6.32
C VAL A 202 -17.85 0.19 -7.05
N PRO A 203 -18.03 -1.01 -7.62
CA PRO A 203 -19.17 -1.28 -8.50
C PRO A 203 -20.53 -1.23 -7.79
N ASP A 204 -20.58 -1.53 -6.49
CA ASP A 204 -21.80 -1.50 -5.68
C ASP A 204 -21.98 -0.13 -4.99
N PRO A 205 -23.00 0.67 -5.37
CA PRO A 205 -23.27 1.96 -4.75
C PRO A 205 -23.61 1.87 -3.25
N GLN A 206 -24.27 0.79 -2.81
CA GLN A 206 -24.60 0.61 -1.40
C GLN A 206 -23.35 0.37 -0.59
N GLU A 207 -22.44 -0.45 -1.11
CA GLU A 207 -21.15 -0.64 -0.49
C GLU A 207 -20.36 0.67 -0.40
N LYS A 208 -20.27 1.42 -1.51
CA LYS A 208 -19.58 2.70 -1.53
C LYS A 208 -20.12 3.65 -0.45
N HIS A 209 -21.44 3.70 -0.27
CA HIS A 209 -22.06 4.48 0.80
C HIS A 209 -21.68 3.98 2.20
N ARG A 210 -21.67 2.65 2.44
CA ARG A 210 -21.24 2.07 3.72
C ARG A 210 -19.80 2.41 4.05
N LEU A 211 -18.88 2.26 3.09
CA LEU A 211 -17.47 2.58 3.26
C LEU A 211 -17.26 4.08 3.56
N ALA A 212 -18.02 4.96 2.89
CA ALA A 212 -18.01 6.40 3.17
C ALA A 212 -18.46 6.71 4.60
N ALA A 213 -19.58 6.13 5.04
CA ALA A 213 -20.07 6.31 6.41
C ALA A 213 -19.08 5.79 7.47
N MET A 214 -18.32 4.73 7.15
CA MET A 214 -17.28 4.20 8.03
C MET A 214 -16.06 5.12 8.09
N LYS A 215 -15.65 5.71 6.96
CA LYS A 215 -14.60 6.73 6.91
C LYS A 215 -14.94 7.92 7.82
N ASP A 216 -16.19 8.40 7.78
CA ASP A 216 -16.64 9.50 8.65
C ASP A 216 -16.64 9.11 10.14
N LYS A 217 -16.98 7.86 10.46
CA LYS A 217 -16.88 7.34 11.84
C LYS A 217 -15.43 7.31 12.32
N LEU A 218 -14.49 6.82 11.50
CA LEU A 218 -13.06 6.80 11.84
C LEU A 218 -12.51 8.21 12.05
N ALA A 219 -12.94 9.18 11.23
CA ALA A 219 -12.55 10.59 11.40
C ALA A 219 -12.96 11.12 12.78
N ARG A 220 -14.21 10.87 13.21
CA ARG A 220 -14.67 11.24 14.56
C ARG A 220 -13.90 10.54 15.67
N CYS A 221 -13.54 9.27 15.49
CA CYS A 221 -12.71 8.55 16.46
C CYS A 221 -11.29 9.15 16.55
N LEU A 222 -10.70 9.54 15.43
CA LEU A 222 -9.41 10.24 15.41
C LEU A 222 -9.51 11.58 16.12
N ASP A 223 -10.55 12.37 15.88
CA ASP A 223 -10.76 13.66 16.55
C ASP A 223 -10.92 13.49 18.06
N ALA A 224 -11.68 12.48 18.51
CA ALA A 224 -11.80 12.14 19.92
C ALA A 224 -10.44 11.75 20.57
N LEU A 225 -9.59 10.99 19.86
CA LEU A 225 -8.25 10.65 20.34
C LEU A 225 -7.32 11.86 20.45
N ARG A 226 -7.54 12.85 19.59
CA ARG A 226 -6.82 14.13 19.56
C ARG A 226 -7.31 15.11 20.64
N GLY A 227 -8.38 14.75 21.35
CA GLY A 227 -9.00 15.61 22.37
C GLY A 227 -9.82 16.76 21.79
N LYS A 228 -10.27 16.65 20.53
CA LYS A 228 -11.20 17.57 19.88
C LYS A 228 -12.66 17.17 20.11
#